data_AF-A0A855MEL8-F1
#
_entry.id   AF-A0A855MEL8-F1
#
_cell.length_a   1.000
_cell.length_b   1.000
_cell.length_c   1.000
_cell.angle_alpha   90.00
_cell.angle_beta   90.00
_cell.angle_gamma   90.00
#
_symmetry.space_group_name_H-M   'P 1'
#
loop_
_entity.id
_entity.type
_entity.pdbx_description
1 polymer ?
#
loop_
_entity_poly.entity_id
_entity_poly.type
_entity_poly.pdbx_seq_one_letter_code
_entity_poly.pdbx_strand_id
1 'polypeptide(L)'
;MKNDFEHYYQQIKGRQKREALLWSLLLACLFLGAGKVAEFSPATIWHSLPNFFSYLHDTLPVLHWQQLLANAHTEGSLAYWGYRLPIQLPLIWETLQMALASTIVAVAVATILAFCAAANTQSAMLLRVTIRALVAFLRTMPELGWAVMFVMAFGIGAMPGFIALALHTVGSLTKLFYESLESASDRPVRGLASCGANKLQIMRFAFWPQVKPIFLSYSFMRMEINFRSSTILGLVGAGGIGQELMTNIKLDRYDQVSMTLLLILVVVSLLDGLSGYLRRRVVEGQ
;
A
#
# COMPACT_ATOMS: atom_id res chain seq x y z
N MET A 1 -26.68 -29.24 -41.05
CA MET A 1 -25.71 -29.29 -39.93
C MET A 1 -24.42 -28.53 -40.19
N LYS A 2 -23.61 -28.83 -41.23
CA LYS A 2 -22.35 -28.07 -41.49
C LYS A 2 -22.60 -26.63 -41.99
N ASN A 3 -23.61 -26.42 -42.83
CA ASN A 3 -23.98 -25.08 -43.34
C ASN A 3 -24.67 -24.18 -42.31
N ASP A 4 -25.44 -24.74 -41.38
CA ASP A 4 -26.12 -23.95 -40.34
C ASP A 4 -25.13 -23.37 -39.33
N PHE A 5 -24.06 -24.12 -39.03
CA PHE A 5 -22.99 -23.68 -38.14
C PHE A 5 -22.14 -22.56 -38.75
N GLU A 6 -21.81 -22.66 -40.05
CA GLU A 6 -21.10 -21.61 -40.80
C GLU A 6 -21.91 -20.31 -40.86
N HIS A 7 -23.21 -20.38 -41.16
CA HIS A 7 -24.08 -19.20 -41.16
C HIS A 7 -24.25 -18.58 -39.78
N TYR A 8 -24.41 -19.39 -38.74
CA TYR A 8 -24.46 -18.94 -37.35
C TYR A 8 -23.15 -18.25 -36.91
N TYR A 9 -21.99 -18.84 -37.26
CA TYR A 9 -20.67 -18.29 -36.93
C TYR A 9 -20.41 -16.95 -37.63
N GLN A 10 -20.80 -16.83 -38.92
CA GLN A 10 -20.70 -15.58 -39.68
C GLN A 10 -21.59 -14.47 -39.08
N GLN A 11 -22.81 -14.81 -38.63
CA GLN A 11 -23.71 -13.85 -37.98
C GLN A 11 -23.17 -13.36 -36.62
N ILE A 12 -22.61 -14.26 -35.80
CA ILE A 12 -22.00 -13.88 -34.51
C ILE A 12 -20.76 -13.00 -34.73
N LYS A 13 -19.89 -13.35 -35.68
CA LYS A 13 -18.67 -12.58 -35.97
C LYS A 13 -19.00 -11.16 -36.45
N GLY A 14 -20.06 -11.00 -37.25
CA GLY A 14 -20.55 -9.69 -37.68
C GLY A 14 -21.13 -8.85 -36.55
N ARG A 15 -21.91 -9.48 -35.65
CA ARG A 15 -22.49 -8.82 -34.47
C ARG A 15 -21.42 -8.42 -33.45
N GLN A 16 -20.47 -9.30 -33.15
CA GLN A 16 -19.34 -9.01 -32.27
C GLN A 16 -18.47 -7.88 -32.81
N LYS A 17 -18.19 -7.83 -34.12
CA LYS A 17 -17.45 -6.71 -34.73
C LYS A 17 -18.20 -5.39 -34.60
N ARG A 18 -19.52 -5.38 -34.84
CA ARG A 18 -20.35 -4.17 -34.68
C ARG A 18 -20.44 -3.72 -33.22
N GLU A 19 -20.65 -4.63 -32.29
CA GLU A 19 -20.69 -4.33 -30.86
C GLU A 19 -19.34 -3.83 -30.37
N ALA A 20 -18.23 -4.48 -30.75
CA ALA A 20 -16.88 -4.01 -30.42
C ALA A 20 -16.58 -2.61 -30.98
N LEU A 21 -16.99 -2.33 -32.22
CA LEU A 21 -16.86 -1.00 -32.81
C LEU A 21 -17.68 0.04 -32.05
N LEU A 22 -18.94 -0.26 -31.71
CA LEU A 22 -19.81 0.64 -30.94
C LEU A 22 -19.24 0.92 -29.55
N TRP A 23 -18.78 -0.11 -28.83
CA TRP A 23 -18.14 0.06 -27.53
C TRP A 23 -16.84 0.85 -27.64
N SER A 24 -16.01 0.60 -28.66
CA SER A 24 -14.78 1.36 -28.88
C SER A 24 -15.03 2.83 -29.20
N LEU A 25 -16.06 3.13 -30.00
CA LEU A 25 -16.48 4.49 -30.32
C LEU A 25 -17.06 5.22 -29.11
N LEU A 26 -17.89 4.54 -28.31
CA LEU A 26 -18.41 5.09 -27.07
C LEU A 26 -17.27 5.39 -26.08
N LEU A 27 -16.30 4.48 -25.95
CA LEU A 27 -15.15 4.67 -25.08
C LEU A 27 -14.24 5.80 -25.57
N ALA A 28 -14.04 5.93 -26.88
CA ALA A 28 -13.33 7.06 -27.49
C ALA A 28 -14.06 8.40 -27.28
N CYS A 29 -15.39 8.42 -27.46
CA CYS A 29 -16.20 9.60 -27.18
C CYS A 29 -16.18 9.99 -25.70
N LEU A 30 -16.27 9.01 -24.79
CA LEU A 30 -16.15 9.24 -23.35
C LEU A 30 -14.75 9.75 -22.98
N PHE A 31 -13.69 9.21 -23.59
CA PHE A 31 -12.32 9.67 -23.38
C PHE A 31 -12.12 11.11 -23.85
N LEU A 32 -12.58 11.44 -25.06
CA LEU A 32 -12.49 12.79 -25.62
C LEU A 32 -13.39 13.79 -24.85
N GLY A 33 -14.57 13.36 -24.42
CA GLY A 33 -15.48 14.16 -23.58
C GLY A 33 -14.90 14.41 -22.19
N ALA A 34 -14.33 13.37 -21.56
CA ALA A 34 -13.62 13.49 -20.29
C ALA A 34 -12.40 14.40 -20.40
N GLY A 35 -11.67 14.36 -21.52
CA GLY A 35 -10.53 15.25 -21.78
C GLY A 35 -10.89 16.74 -21.72
N LYS A 36 -12.12 17.11 -22.11
CA LYS A 36 -12.61 18.50 -21.99
C LYS A 36 -13.06 18.88 -20.58
N VAL A 37 -13.55 17.93 -19.79
CA VAL A 37 -14.04 18.16 -18.42
C VAL A 37 -12.92 18.08 -17.38
N ALA A 38 -11.92 17.24 -17.61
CA ALA A 38 -10.86 16.91 -16.65
C ALA A 38 -9.53 17.63 -16.90
N GLU A 39 -9.50 18.69 -17.72
CA GLU A 39 -8.28 19.40 -18.16
C GLU A 39 -7.20 18.51 -18.81
N PHE A 40 -7.54 17.25 -19.12
CA PHE A 40 -6.64 16.26 -19.68
C PHE A 40 -6.52 16.47 -21.19
N SER A 41 -5.73 17.46 -21.60
CA SER A 41 -5.47 17.74 -23.00
C SER A 41 -4.21 16.99 -23.49
N PRO A 42 -4.28 16.20 -24.58
CA PRO A 42 -3.10 15.57 -25.16
C PRO A 42 -2.00 16.57 -25.55
N ALA A 43 -2.40 17.81 -25.87
CA ALA A 43 -1.47 18.89 -26.17
C ALA A 43 -0.64 19.30 -24.93
N THR A 44 -1.25 19.42 -23.75
CA THR A 44 -0.55 19.73 -22.50
C THR A 44 0.50 18.66 -22.17
N ILE A 45 0.16 17.39 -22.39
CA ILE A 45 1.10 16.27 -22.18
C ILE A 45 2.31 16.42 -23.10
N TRP A 46 2.08 16.69 -24.39
CA TRP A 46 3.17 16.87 -25.35
C TRP A 46 4.06 18.07 -25.01
N HIS A 47 3.48 19.18 -24.53
CA HIS A 47 4.23 20.38 -24.15
C HIS A 47 4.97 20.24 -22.81
N SER A 48 4.43 19.48 -21.86
CA SER A 48 5.07 19.24 -20.56
C SER A 48 6.07 18.08 -20.59
N LEU A 49 6.08 17.27 -21.65
CA LEU A 49 6.97 16.12 -21.80
C LEU A 49 8.46 16.50 -21.69
N PRO A 50 8.96 17.58 -22.32
CA PRO A 50 10.34 18.01 -22.15
C PRO A 50 10.68 18.39 -20.71
N ASN A 51 9.76 19.06 -19.99
CA ASN A 51 9.96 19.48 -18.60
C ASN A 51 10.12 18.29 -17.64
N PHE A 52 9.43 17.17 -17.94
CA PHE A 52 9.60 15.94 -17.19
C PHE A 52 11.00 15.35 -17.37
N PHE A 53 11.51 15.34 -18.61
CA PHE A 53 12.85 14.83 -18.89
C PHE A 53 13.96 15.74 -18.35
N SER A 54 13.77 17.07 -18.36
CA SER A 54 14.72 17.99 -17.72
C SER A 54 14.76 17.75 -16.21
N TYR A 55 13.61 17.61 -15.54
CA TYR A 55 13.56 17.30 -14.11
C TYR A 55 14.25 15.98 -13.77
N LEU A 56 14.05 14.95 -14.58
CA LEU A 56 14.75 13.67 -14.41
C LEU A 56 16.27 13.82 -14.57
N HIS A 57 16.72 14.56 -15.58
CA HIS A 57 18.14 14.82 -15.81
C HIS A 57 18.77 15.59 -14.63
N ASP A 58 18.10 16.62 -14.14
CA ASP A 58 18.58 17.46 -13.03
C ASP A 58 18.60 16.69 -11.69
N THR A 59 17.72 15.70 -11.55
CA THR A 59 17.69 14.83 -10.37
C THR A 59 18.86 13.84 -10.38
N LEU A 60 19.36 13.39 -11.54
CA LEU A 60 20.44 12.41 -11.60
C LEU A 60 21.76 12.98 -11.06
N PRO A 61 22.52 12.21 -10.25
CA PRO A 61 23.77 12.69 -9.70
C PRO A 61 24.84 12.79 -10.80
N VAL A 62 25.52 13.93 -10.87
CA VAL A 62 26.66 14.14 -11.77
C VAL A 62 27.91 13.54 -11.13
N LEU A 63 28.11 12.23 -11.28
CA LEU A 63 29.28 11.53 -10.73
C LEU A 63 30.47 11.60 -11.70
N HIS A 64 31.59 12.16 -11.24
CA HIS A 64 32.82 12.24 -12.02
C HIS A 64 33.73 11.05 -11.68
N TRP A 65 33.97 10.16 -12.66
CA TRP A 65 34.75 8.92 -12.46
C TRP A 65 36.13 9.15 -11.82
N GLN A 66 36.79 10.25 -12.17
CA GLN A 66 38.12 10.60 -11.65
C GLN A 66 38.11 11.11 -10.20
N GLN A 67 36.97 11.61 -9.72
CA GLN A 67 36.80 12.23 -8.40
C GLN A 67 35.82 11.44 -7.52
N LEU A 68 35.49 10.21 -7.92
CA LEU A 68 34.44 9.42 -7.32
C LEU A 68 34.70 9.10 -5.84
N LEU A 69 35.98 8.89 -5.48
CA LEU A 69 36.47 8.66 -4.11
C LEU A 69 37.05 9.92 -3.45
N ALA A 70 36.79 11.11 -4.02
CA ALA A 70 37.20 12.36 -3.39
C ALA A 70 36.35 12.68 -2.15
N ASN A 71 36.75 13.72 -1.42
CA ASN A 71 36.15 14.10 -0.15
C ASN A 71 34.74 14.70 -0.31
N ALA A 72 34.00 14.81 0.80
CA ALA A 72 32.63 15.32 0.82
C ALA A 72 32.44 16.79 0.36
N HIS A 73 33.53 17.50 0.08
CA HIS A 73 33.51 18.87 -0.45
C HIS A 73 33.74 18.95 -1.96
N THR A 74 34.00 17.82 -2.61
CA THR A 74 34.28 17.75 -4.05
C THR A 74 33.01 17.41 -4.80
N GLU A 75 32.47 18.36 -5.56
CA GLU A 75 31.29 18.16 -6.40
C GLU A 75 31.48 16.97 -7.35
N GLY A 76 30.50 16.07 -7.37
CA GLY A 76 30.52 14.84 -8.17
C GLY A 76 31.32 13.67 -7.59
N SER A 77 31.80 13.79 -6.35
CA SER A 77 32.23 12.63 -5.55
C SER A 77 31.04 11.91 -4.89
N LEU A 78 31.20 10.62 -4.57
CA LEU A 78 30.18 9.88 -3.81
C LEU A 78 29.99 10.47 -2.40
N ALA A 79 31.07 10.94 -1.79
CA ALA A 79 31.02 11.54 -0.45
C ALA A 79 30.23 12.86 -0.45
N TYR A 80 30.34 13.65 -1.51
CA TYR A 80 29.51 14.84 -1.70
C TYR A 80 28.06 14.45 -1.90
N TRP A 81 27.75 13.50 -2.78
CA TRP A 81 26.37 13.08 -3.00
C TRP A 81 25.68 12.59 -1.71
N GLY A 82 26.40 11.81 -0.89
CA GLY A 82 25.94 11.27 0.37
C GLY A 82 26.16 12.14 1.61
N TYR A 83 26.50 13.44 1.49
CA TYR A 83 26.93 14.23 2.66
C TYR A 83 25.86 14.37 3.76
N ARG A 84 24.56 14.27 3.40
CA ARG A 84 23.43 14.32 4.35
C ARG A 84 22.95 12.95 4.82
N LEU A 85 23.65 11.86 4.50
CA LEU A 85 23.37 10.53 5.05
C LEU A 85 23.21 10.52 6.59
N PRO A 86 24.00 11.27 7.38
CA PRO A 86 23.81 11.32 8.84
C PRO A 86 22.44 11.85 9.28
N ILE A 87 21.74 12.61 8.43
CA ILE A 87 20.37 13.10 8.67
C ILE A 87 19.35 12.15 8.06
N GLN A 88 19.60 11.65 6.84
CA GLN A 88 18.67 10.79 6.11
C GLN A 88 18.51 9.40 6.75
N LEU A 89 19.58 8.80 7.27
CA LEU A 89 19.54 7.47 7.88
C LEU A 89 18.65 7.42 9.13
N PRO A 90 18.76 8.35 10.11
CA PRO A 90 17.82 8.43 11.22
C PRO A 90 16.36 8.63 10.78
N LEU A 91 16.11 9.45 9.75
CA LEU A 91 14.75 9.69 9.27
C LEU A 91 14.13 8.47 8.57
N ILE A 92 14.93 7.67 7.88
CA ILE A 92 14.48 6.37 7.38
C ILE A 92 14.18 5.42 8.52
N TRP A 93 15.02 5.42 9.55
CA TRP A 93 14.76 4.61 10.73
C TRP A 93 13.45 5.01 11.42
N GLU A 94 13.18 6.32 11.55
CA GLU A 94 11.90 6.86 12.02
C GLU A 94 10.73 6.39 11.14
N THR A 95 10.88 6.47 9.82
CA THR A 95 9.88 6.01 8.83
C THR A 95 9.58 4.52 8.98
N LEU A 96 10.62 3.70 9.18
CA LEU A 96 10.50 2.28 9.42
C LEU A 96 9.82 1.99 10.76
N GLN A 97 10.18 2.70 11.82
CA GLN A 97 9.54 2.57 13.13
C GLN A 97 8.06 2.96 13.09
N MET A 98 7.69 4.02 12.39
CA MET A 98 6.29 4.42 12.20
C MET A 98 5.49 3.32 11.50
N ALA A 99 6.04 2.75 10.42
CA ALA A 99 5.41 1.64 9.71
C ALA A 99 5.30 0.39 10.60
N LEU A 100 6.36 0.07 11.36
CA LEU A 100 6.41 -1.06 12.28
C LEU A 100 5.38 -0.95 13.40
N ALA A 101 5.41 0.18 14.12
CA ALA A 101 4.54 0.44 15.24
C ALA A 101 3.06 0.46 14.81
N SER A 102 2.75 1.17 13.72
CA SER A 102 1.36 1.26 13.23
C SER A 102 0.83 -0.10 12.81
N THR A 103 1.65 -0.91 12.16
CA THR A 103 1.26 -2.27 11.74
C THR A 103 1.09 -3.20 12.93
N ILE A 104 1.98 -3.19 13.93
CA ILE A 104 1.87 -4.06 15.12
C ILE A 104 0.57 -3.74 15.88
N VAL A 105 0.31 -2.45 16.14
CA VAL A 105 -0.92 -2.01 16.80
C VAL A 105 -2.14 -2.41 15.97
N ALA A 106 -2.08 -2.19 14.65
CA ALA A 106 -3.18 -2.53 13.77
C ALA A 106 -3.45 -4.03 13.72
N VAL A 107 -2.43 -4.89 13.66
CA VAL A 107 -2.58 -6.35 13.66
C VAL A 107 -3.21 -6.83 14.97
N ALA A 108 -2.77 -6.30 16.12
CA ALA A 108 -3.33 -6.67 17.41
C ALA A 108 -4.82 -6.31 17.50
N VAL A 109 -5.18 -5.07 17.18
CA VAL A 109 -6.57 -4.59 17.20
C VAL A 109 -7.41 -5.31 16.14
N ALA A 110 -6.91 -5.43 14.92
CA ALA A 110 -7.62 -6.08 13.81
C ALA A 110 -7.88 -7.56 14.08
N THR A 111 -6.96 -8.27 14.74
CA THR A 111 -7.17 -9.68 15.10
C THR A 111 -8.39 -9.79 16.03
N ILE A 112 -8.45 -8.97 17.08
CA ILE A 112 -9.58 -8.98 18.03
C ILE A 112 -10.89 -8.63 17.30
N LEU A 113 -10.89 -7.53 16.54
CA LEU A 113 -12.08 -7.08 15.82
C LEU A 113 -12.53 -8.10 14.76
N ALA A 114 -11.61 -8.80 14.11
CA ALA A 114 -11.95 -9.78 13.08
C ALA A 114 -12.70 -10.99 13.66
N PHE A 115 -12.28 -11.51 14.81
CA PHE A 115 -13.01 -12.59 15.49
C PHE A 115 -14.42 -12.16 15.93
N CYS A 116 -14.62 -10.88 16.27
CA CYS A 116 -15.94 -10.34 16.59
C CYS A 116 -16.80 -10.02 15.35
N ALA A 117 -16.16 -9.76 14.20
CA ALA A 117 -16.81 -9.37 12.95
C ALA A 117 -17.12 -10.57 12.03
N ALA A 118 -16.47 -11.71 12.22
CA ALA A 118 -16.67 -12.90 11.39
C ALA A 118 -18.04 -13.54 11.61
N ALA A 119 -18.64 -14.08 10.55
CA ALA A 119 -19.98 -14.65 10.63
C ALA A 119 -20.06 -16.01 11.34
N ASN A 120 -18.99 -16.80 11.22
CA ASN A 120 -18.90 -18.18 11.70
C ASN A 120 -18.43 -18.31 13.17
N THR A 121 -17.99 -17.21 13.79
CA THR A 121 -17.55 -17.18 15.20
C THR A 121 -18.69 -17.01 16.21
N GLN A 122 -19.95 -17.07 15.77
CA GLN A 122 -21.17 -16.94 16.60
C GLN A 122 -21.22 -15.65 17.45
N SER A 123 -20.63 -14.55 16.96
CA SER A 123 -20.75 -13.22 17.57
C SER A 123 -22.14 -12.62 17.33
N ALA A 124 -22.61 -11.78 18.26
CA ALA A 124 -23.91 -11.11 18.16
C ALA A 124 -24.04 -10.30 16.86
N MET A 125 -25.20 -10.36 16.20
CA MET A 125 -25.43 -9.70 14.91
C MET A 125 -25.17 -8.19 14.99
N LEU A 126 -25.64 -7.52 16.04
CA LEU A 126 -25.44 -6.09 16.23
C LEU A 126 -23.95 -5.73 16.32
N LEU A 127 -23.18 -6.44 17.15
CA LEU A 127 -21.73 -6.23 17.29
C LEU A 127 -21.03 -6.38 15.93
N ARG A 128 -21.40 -7.41 15.17
CA ARG A 128 -20.84 -7.70 13.85
C ARG A 128 -21.07 -6.56 12.87
N VAL A 129 -22.31 -6.09 12.75
CA VAL A 129 -22.69 -5.00 11.84
C VAL A 129 -21.97 -3.71 12.24
N THR A 130 -21.92 -3.38 13.53
CA THR A 130 -21.23 -2.19 14.03
C THR A 130 -19.74 -2.21 13.71
N ILE A 131 -19.04 -3.33 13.96
CA ILE A 131 -17.61 -3.43 13.65
C ILE A 131 -17.39 -3.31 12.15
N ARG A 132 -18.21 -3.98 11.32
CA ARG A 132 -18.08 -3.91 9.85
C ARG A 132 -18.33 -2.49 9.32
N ALA A 133 -19.28 -1.76 9.89
CA ALA A 133 -19.53 -0.37 9.56
C ALA A 133 -18.37 0.56 9.97
N LEU A 134 -17.84 0.39 11.20
CA LEU A 134 -16.66 1.13 11.66
C LEU A 134 -15.44 0.88 10.76
N VAL A 135 -15.19 -0.38 10.42
CA VAL A 135 -14.11 -0.79 9.52
C VAL A 135 -14.29 -0.20 8.11
N ALA A 136 -15.53 -0.16 7.60
CA ALA A 136 -15.80 0.50 6.32
C ALA A 136 -15.47 2.00 6.40
N PHE A 137 -15.90 2.68 7.47
CA PHE A 137 -15.62 4.09 7.70
C PHE A 137 -14.11 4.40 7.76
N LEU A 138 -13.33 3.64 8.53
CA LEU A 138 -11.87 3.83 8.64
C LEU A 138 -11.15 3.72 7.29
N ARG A 139 -11.71 2.93 6.37
CA ARG A 139 -11.18 2.70 5.02
C ARG A 139 -11.67 3.69 3.98
N THR A 140 -12.77 4.39 4.23
CA THR A 140 -13.32 5.38 3.29
C THR A 140 -12.35 6.52 3.06
N MET A 141 -11.64 6.96 4.11
CA MET A 141 -10.67 8.03 4.00
C MET A 141 -9.27 7.46 3.68
N PRO A 142 -8.59 7.96 2.64
CA PRO A 142 -7.20 7.62 2.38
C PRO A 142 -6.30 8.00 3.55
N GLU A 143 -5.20 7.27 3.71
CA GLU A 143 -4.15 7.54 4.71
C GLU A 143 -3.61 8.98 4.66
N LEU A 144 -3.50 9.59 3.47
CA LEU A 144 -3.13 11.00 3.34
C LEU A 144 -4.17 11.95 3.94
N GLY A 145 -5.46 11.66 3.78
CA GLY A 145 -6.53 12.46 4.38
C GLY A 145 -6.45 12.44 5.91
N TRP A 146 -6.25 11.25 6.49
CA TRP A 146 -6.00 11.10 7.92
C TRP A 146 -4.76 11.88 8.37
N ALA A 147 -3.65 11.77 7.62
CA ALA A 147 -2.40 12.43 7.96
C ALA A 147 -2.57 13.96 8.02
N VAL A 148 -3.20 14.57 7.02
CA VAL A 148 -3.44 16.03 7.02
C VAL A 148 -4.27 16.46 8.23
N MET A 149 -5.34 15.74 8.54
CA MET A 149 -6.17 16.04 9.71
C MET A 149 -5.38 15.96 11.03
N PHE A 150 -4.55 14.92 11.19
CA PHE A 150 -3.77 14.74 12.42
C PHE A 150 -2.57 15.68 12.51
N VAL A 151 -1.97 16.08 11.39
CA VAL A 151 -0.92 17.12 11.38
C VAL A 151 -1.53 18.46 11.82
N MET A 152 -2.75 18.78 11.38
CA MET A 152 -3.45 19.98 11.85
C MET A 152 -3.81 19.92 13.34
N ALA A 153 -4.13 18.73 13.86
CA ALA A 153 -4.52 18.54 15.25
C ALA A 153 -3.34 18.46 16.23
N PHE A 154 -2.27 17.75 15.88
CA PHE A 154 -1.14 17.43 16.76
C PHE A 154 0.16 18.16 16.39
N GLY A 155 0.19 18.86 15.25
CA GLY A 155 1.38 19.48 14.70
C GLY A 155 2.19 18.55 13.79
N ILE A 156 3.28 19.08 13.25
CA ILE A 156 4.21 18.36 12.37
C ILE A 156 5.00 17.32 13.18
N GLY A 157 5.12 16.10 12.66
CA GLY A 157 5.95 15.04 13.24
C GLY A 157 5.44 13.63 12.97
N ALA A 158 6.18 12.63 13.47
CA ALA A 158 5.90 11.20 13.28
C ALA A 158 4.54 10.74 13.84
N MET A 159 4.08 11.36 14.92
CA MET A 159 2.87 10.92 15.64
C MET A 159 1.60 10.98 14.76
N PRO A 160 1.31 12.10 14.06
CA PRO A 160 0.25 12.14 13.04
C PRO A 160 0.32 11.00 12.02
N GLY A 161 1.52 10.71 11.50
CA GLY A 161 1.72 9.67 10.50
C GLY A 161 1.44 8.28 11.07
N PHE A 162 1.92 8.01 12.28
CA PHE A 162 1.63 6.76 13.00
C PHE A 162 0.13 6.54 13.19
N ILE A 163 -0.61 7.54 13.68
CA ILE A 163 -2.06 7.42 13.91
C ILE A 163 -2.80 7.22 12.58
N ALA A 164 -2.45 7.99 11.56
CA ALA A 164 -3.05 7.89 10.23
C ALA A 164 -2.89 6.50 9.63
N LEU A 165 -1.67 5.95 9.66
CA LEU A 165 -1.37 4.60 9.18
C LEU A 165 -2.07 3.55 10.03
N ALA A 166 -2.07 3.69 11.36
CA ALA A 166 -2.69 2.73 12.27
C ALA A 166 -4.20 2.61 12.02
N LEU A 167 -4.92 3.74 11.94
CA LEU A 167 -6.37 3.73 11.73
C LEU A 167 -6.76 3.11 10.37
N HIS A 168 -6.10 3.52 9.30
CA HIS A 168 -6.37 2.97 7.97
C HIS A 168 -6.01 1.47 7.90
N THR A 169 -4.92 1.06 8.56
CA THR A 169 -4.47 -0.34 8.62
C THR A 169 -5.37 -1.21 9.48
N VAL A 170 -5.87 -0.72 10.61
CA VAL A 170 -6.86 -1.44 11.45
C VAL A 170 -8.08 -1.78 10.61
N GLY A 171 -8.65 -0.81 9.89
CA GLY A 171 -9.81 -1.05 9.02
C GLY A 171 -9.50 -2.11 7.97
N SER A 172 -8.41 -1.93 7.22
CA SER A 172 -8.07 -2.83 6.12
C SER A 172 -7.73 -4.25 6.58
N LEU A 173 -6.92 -4.42 7.62
CA LEU A 173 -6.59 -5.74 8.16
C LEU A 173 -7.81 -6.42 8.78
N THR A 174 -8.65 -5.68 9.52
CA THR A 174 -9.86 -6.28 10.10
C THR A 174 -10.73 -6.88 9.01
N LYS A 175 -10.91 -6.17 7.90
CA LYS A 175 -11.64 -6.66 6.73
C LYS A 175 -11.07 -7.97 6.20
N LEU A 176 -9.79 -7.97 5.87
CA LEU A 176 -9.11 -9.14 5.30
C LEU A 176 -9.13 -10.33 6.28
N PHE A 177 -8.95 -10.06 7.56
CA PHE A 177 -8.91 -11.07 8.62
C PHE A 177 -10.27 -11.72 8.84
N TYR A 178 -11.36 -10.95 8.90
CA TYR A 178 -12.69 -11.57 9.09
C TYR A 178 -13.15 -12.33 7.84
N GLU A 179 -12.80 -11.88 6.63
CA GLU A 179 -13.08 -12.64 5.40
C GLU A 179 -12.30 -13.96 5.38
N SER A 180 -11.04 -13.92 5.83
CA SER A 180 -10.22 -15.13 5.96
C SER A 180 -10.81 -16.09 6.98
N LEU A 181 -11.33 -15.58 8.10
CA LEU A 181 -12.07 -16.37 9.08
C LEU A 181 -13.33 -16.99 8.47
N GLU A 182 -14.16 -16.21 7.76
CA GLU A 182 -15.39 -16.68 7.11
C GLU A 182 -15.12 -17.73 6.02
N SER A 183 -13.94 -17.70 5.39
CA SER A 183 -13.51 -18.69 4.39
C SER A 183 -12.94 -19.99 4.99
N ALA A 184 -12.66 -20.02 6.31
CA ALA A 184 -12.06 -21.19 6.96
C ALA A 184 -13.02 -22.38 7.00
N SER A 185 -12.46 -23.60 7.02
CA SER A 185 -13.29 -24.82 7.02
C SER A 185 -13.99 -25.02 8.36
N ASP A 186 -15.29 -25.31 8.30
CA ASP A 186 -16.07 -25.69 9.48
C ASP A 186 -15.85 -27.15 9.94
N ARG A 187 -15.02 -27.95 9.24
CA ARG A 187 -14.78 -29.36 9.64
C ARG A 187 -14.19 -29.48 11.06
N PRO A 188 -13.11 -28.77 11.43
CA PRO A 188 -12.56 -28.82 12.78
C PRO A 188 -13.52 -28.22 13.82
N VAL A 189 -14.33 -27.22 13.41
CA VAL A 189 -15.35 -26.59 14.25
C VAL A 189 -16.41 -27.60 14.68
N ARG A 190 -16.95 -28.37 13.72
CA ARG A 190 -17.95 -29.42 14.02
C ARG A 190 -17.37 -30.53 14.88
N GLY A 191 -16.13 -30.96 14.61
CA GLY A 191 -15.47 -31.99 15.42
C GLY A 191 -15.30 -31.57 16.87
N LEU A 192 -14.81 -30.36 17.13
CA LEU A 192 -14.67 -29.81 18.48
C LEU A 192 -16.03 -29.61 19.17
N ALA A 193 -17.04 -29.14 18.44
CA ALA A 193 -18.39 -28.97 18.98
C ALA A 193 -19.00 -30.31 19.44
N SER A 194 -18.77 -31.41 18.69
CA SER A 194 -19.20 -32.76 19.08
C SER A 194 -18.55 -33.26 20.38
N CYS A 195 -17.38 -32.73 20.75
CA CYS A 195 -16.70 -33.02 22.01
C CYS A 195 -17.11 -32.09 23.16
N GLY A 196 -18.12 -31.22 22.97
CA GLY A 196 -18.57 -30.26 23.99
C GLY A 196 -17.68 -29.02 24.14
N ALA A 197 -16.86 -28.69 23.14
CA ALA A 197 -15.98 -27.53 23.20
C ALA A 197 -16.78 -26.21 23.26
N ASN A 198 -16.34 -25.29 24.12
CA ASN A 198 -16.91 -23.96 24.23
C ASN A 198 -16.43 -23.02 23.08
N LYS A 199 -17.03 -21.83 22.97
CA LYS A 199 -16.72 -20.87 21.88
C LYS A 199 -15.24 -20.47 21.82
N LEU A 200 -14.60 -20.26 22.97
CA LEU A 200 -13.18 -19.87 23.02
C LEU A 200 -12.26 -21.02 22.59
N GLN A 201 -12.61 -22.25 22.96
CA GLN A 201 -11.90 -23.44 22.50
C GLN A 201 -12.04 -23.61 20.99
N ILE A 202 -13.23 -23.40 20.43
CA ILE A 202 -13.43 -23.42 18.97
C ILE A 202 -12.58 -22.34 18.30
N MET A 203 -12.58 -21.09 18.79
CA MET A 203 -11.75 -20.02 18.22
C MET A 203 -10.26 -20.36 18.25
N ARG A 204 -9.77 -20.88 19.39
CA ARG A 204 -8.34 -21.16 19.60
C ARG A 204 -7.85 -22.41 18.87
N PHE A 205 -8.67 -23.47 18.80
CA PHE A 205 -8.24 -24.78 18.30
C PHE A 205 -8.82 -25.14 16.92
N ALA A 206 -9.94 -24.53 16.49
CA ALA A 206 -10.49 -24.74 15.15
C ALA A 206 -10.07 -23.63 14.18
N PHE A 207 -10.31 -22.36 14.53
CA PHE A 207 -10.09 -21.25 13.61
C PHE A 207 -8.65 -20.76 13.56
N TRP A 208 -8.06 -20.44 14.71
CA TRP A 208 -6.72 -19.84 14.78
C TRP A 208 -5.63 -20.61 14.00
N PRO A 209 -5.54 -21.95 14.08
CA PRO A 209 -4.53 -22.71 13.34
C PRO A 209 -4.68 -22.57 11.81
N GLN A 210 -5.91 -22.44 11.31
CA GLN A 210 -6.20 -22.31 9.88
C GLN A 210 -5.86 -20.91 9.36
N VAL A 211 -6.15 -19.86 10.13
CA VAL A 211 -6.02 -18.47 9.66
C VAL A 211 -4.69 -17.81 10.01
N LYS A 212 -3.95 -18.31 11.00
CA LYS A 212 -2.67 -17.72 11.45
C LYS A 212 -1.68 -17.46 10.30
N PRO A 213 -1.43 -18.40 9.36
CA PRO A 213 -0.48 -18.16 8.26
C PRO A 213 -0.93 -17.01 7.35
N ILE A 214 -2.23 -16.93 7.07
CA ILE A 214 -2.84 -15.88 6.24
C ILE A 214 -2.77 -14.53 6.94
N PHE A 215 -3.09 -14.48 8.25
CA PHE A 215 -3.01 -13.25 9.04
C PHE A 215 -1.60 -12.69 9.03
N LEU A 216 -0.61 -13.55 9.23
CA LEU A 216 0.79 -13.16 9.24
C LEU A 216 1.28 -12.70 7.85
N SER A 217 0.87 -13.38 6.78
CA SER A 217 1.13 -12.96 5.40
C SER A 217 0.60 -11.55 5.10
N TYR A 218 -0.66 -11.28 5.45
CA TYR A 218 -1.24 -9.95 5.30
C TYR A 218 -0.59 -8.90 6.20
N SER A 219 -0.13 -9.29 7.39
CA SER A 219 0.57 -8.39 8.31
C SER A 219 1.90 -7.92 7.72
N PHE A 220 2.69 -8.82 7.14
CA PHE A 220 3.94 -8.46 6.46
C PHE A 220 3.71 -7.63 5.20
N MET A 221 2.69 -7.97 4.41
CA MET A 221 2.32 -7.17 3.23
C MET A 221 1.91 -5.75 3.64
N ARG A 222 1.13 -5.60 4.72
CA ARG A 222 0.72 -4.26 5.21
C ARG A 222 1.88 -3.49 5.83
N MET A 223 2.89 -4.16 6.39
CA MET A 223 4.11 -3.51 6.86
C MET A 223 4.83 -2.77 5.72
N GLU A 224 5.05 -3.46 4.60
CA GLU A 224 5.70 -2.89 3.42
C GLU A 224 4.90 -1.72 2.84
N ILE A 225 3.58 -1.89 2.73
CA ILE A 225 2.67 -0.83 2.28
C ILE A 225 2.75 0.38 3.22
N ASN A 226 2.70 0.17 4.54
CA ASN A 226 2.77 1.25 5.52
C ASN A 226 4.10 2.00 5.46
N PHE A 227 5.22 1.31 5.18
CA PHE A 227 6.50 1.98 4.94
C PHE A 227 6.44 2.89 3.71
N ARG A 228 5.94 2.37 2.58
CA ARG A 228 5.79 3.16 1.35
C ARG A 228 4.86 4.36 1.55
N SER A 229 3.70 4.13 2.17
CA SER A 229 2.72 5.18 2.45
C SER A 229 3.31 6.24 3.39
N SER A 230 4.06 5.85 4.43
CA SER A 230 4.68 6.79 5.38
C SER A 230 5.63 7.79 4.70
N THR A 231 6.30 7.39 3.62
CA THR A 231 7.16 8.29 2.82
C THR A 231 6.33 9.38 2.13
N ILE A 232 5.13 9.06 1.65
CA ILE A 232 4.22 10.05 1.05
C ILE A 232 3.60 10.93 2.14
N LEU A 233 3.24 10.35 3.29
CA LEU A 233 2.71 11.09 4.43
C LEU A 233 3.70 12.12 4.99
N GLY A 234 5.01 11.83 4.95
CA GLY A 234 6.04 12.80 5.36
C GLY A 234 6.01 14.09 4.53
N LEU A 235 5.57 14.04 3.27
CA LEU A 235 5.45 15.22 2.40
C LEU A 235 4.46 16.25 2.94
N VAL A 236 3.45 15.81 3.70
CA VAL A 236 2.42 16.68 4.31
C VAL A 236 2.74 17.05 5.77
N GLY A 237 3.96 16.76 6.24
CA GLY A 237 4.42 17.08 7.60
C GLY A 237 4.17 15.97 8.62
N ALA A 238 3.88 14.74 8.19
CA ALA A 238 3.69 13.61 9.10
C ALA A 238 5.01 12.91 9.51
N GLY A 239 6.15 13.59 9.40
CA GLY A 239 7.47 13.10 9.85
C GLY A 239 8.19 12.16 8.86
N GLY A 240 9.32 11.61 9.32
CA GLY A 240 10.13 10.66 8.57
C GLY A 240 10.83 11.23 7.32
N ILE A 241 11.28 10.32 6.45
CA ILE A 241 12.12 10.63 5.28
C ILE A 241 11.38 11.45 4.22
N GLY A 242 10.04 11.33 4.17
CA GLY A 242 9.21 12.12 3.27
C GLY A 242 9.31 13.62 3.54
N GLN A 243 9.43 14.03 4.80
CA GLN A 243 9.54 15.45 5.16
C GLN A 243 10.87 16.05 4.67
N GLU A 244 11.95 15.29 4.79
CA GLU A 244 13.27 15.66 4.28
C GLU A 244 13.29 15.68 2.75
N LEU A 245 12.64 14.71 2.09
CA LEU A 245 12.45 14.73 0.64
C LEU A 245 11.73 16.01 0.17
N MET A 246 10.61 16.35 0.81
CA MET A 246 9.87 17.58 0.50
C MET A 246 10.71 18.83 0.76
N THR A 247 11.53 18.83 1.81
CA THR A 247 12.43 19.94 2.13
C THR A 247 13.50 20.12 1.05
N ASN A 248 14.11 19.03 0.58
CA ASN A 248 15.11 19.09 -0.50
C ASN A 248 14.51 19.54 -1.83
N ILE A 249 13.30 19.09 -2.15
CA ILE A 249 12.57 19.56 -3.34
C ILE A 249 12.32 21.07 -3.24
N LYS A 250 11.87 21.57 -2.09
CA LYS A 250 11.60 23.01 -1.89
C LYS A 250 12.86 23.90 -1.90
N LEU A 251 14.02 23.31 -1.62
CA LEU A 251 15.31 24.00 -1.60
C LEU A 251 16.11 23.78 -2.91
N ASP A 252 15.50 23.16 -3.93
CA ASP A 252 16.14 22.83 -5.21
C ASP A 252 17.45 22.01 -5.05
N ARG A 253 17.54 21.18 -3.99
CA ARG A 253 18.68 20.30 -3.71
C ARG A 253 18.53 18.95 -4.39
N TYR A 254 18.58 18.96 -5.72
CA TYR A 254 18.30 17.78 -6.56
C TYR A 254 19.27 16.60 -6.33
N ASP A 255 20.52 16.89 -5.97
CA ASP A 255 21.51 15.92 -5.51
C ASP A 255 21.02 15.14 -4.27
N GLN A 256 20.40 15.83 -3.32
CA GLN A 256 19.87 15.21 -2.11
C GLN A 256 18.51 14.53 -2.34
N VAL A 257 17.73 15.01 -3.31
CA VAL A 257 16.52 14.34 -3.78
C VAL A 257 16.86 12.95 -4.34
N SER A 258 17.81 12.85 -5.27
CA SER A 258 18.19 11.53 -5.81
C SER A 258 18.81 10.60 -4.79
N MET A 259 19.63 11.11 -3.86
CA MET A 259 20.16 10.28 -2.78
C MET A 259 19.04 9.72 -1.90
N THR A 260 18.06 10.56 -1.55
CA THR A 260 16.90 10.14 -0.75
C THR A 260 16.05 9.11 -1.49
N LEU A 261 15.82 9.30 -2.80
CA LEU A 261 15.08 8.36 -3.63
C LEU A 261 15.79 7.00 -3.76
N LEU A 262 17.12 7.00 -3.97
CA LEU A 262 17.91 5.77 -3.98
C LEU A 262 17.77 5.03 -2.64
N LEU A 263 17.87 5.77 -1.53
CA LEU A 263 17.81 5.19 -0.21
C LEU A 263 16.42 4.57 0.08
N ILE A 264 15.34 5.25 -0.30
CA ILE A 264 13.98 4.69 -0.26
C ILE A 264 13.89 3.42 -1.10
N LEU A 265 14.40 3.43 -2.34
CA LEU A 265 14.37 2.27 -3.24
C LEU A 265 15.11 1.07 -2.64
N VAL A 266 16.29 1.28 -2.08
CA VAL A 266 17.08 0.24 -1.41
C VAL A 266 16.29 -0.35 -0.25
N VAL A 267 15.74 0.49 0.63
CA VAL A 267 15.00 0.03 1.81
C VAL A 267 13.71 -0.70 1.43
N VAL A 268 12.94 -0.18 0.46
CA VAL A 268 11.74 -0.86 -0.05
C VAL A 268 12.09 -2.23 -0.63
N SER A 269 13.16 -2.31 -1.42
CA SER A 269 13.62 -3.59 -2.01
C SER A 269 14.03 -4.60 -0.94
N LEU A 270 14.73 -4.15 0.11
CA LEU A 270 15.10 -4.99 1.24
C LEU A 270 13.86 -5.45 2.03
N LEU A 271 12.89 -4.56 2.27
CA LEU A 271 11.65 -4.88 2.98
C LEU A 271 10.76 -5.86 2.21
N ASP A 272 10.63 -5.70 0.89
CA ASP A 272 9.89 -6.64 0.04
C ASP A 272 10.58 -8.01 0.02
N GLY A 273 11.92 -8.04 -0.15
CA GLY A 273 12.70 -9.27 -0.07
C GLY A 273 12.55 -10.00 1.27
N LEU A 274 12.64 -9.27 2.38
CA LEU A 274 12.46 -9.82 3.73
C LEU A 274 11.02 -10.32 3.95
N SER A 275 10.02 -9.53 3.54
CA SER A 275 8.60 -9.89 3.67
C SER A 275 8.24 -11.11 2.84
N GLY A 276 8.81 -11.22 1.63
CA GLY A 276 8.69 -12.39 0.76
C GLY A 276 9.31 -13.64 1.38
N TYR A 277 10.51 -13.53 1.94
CA TYR A 277 11.19 -14.63 2.63
C TYR A 277 10.39 -15.13 3.85
N LEU A 278 9.92 -14.21 4.70
CA LEU A 278 9.13 -14.54 5.88
C LEU A 278 7.79 -15.17 5.51
N ARG A 279 7.14 -14.69 4.44
CA ARG A 279 5.88 -15.26 3.95
C ARG A 279 6.06 -16.71 3.48
N ARG A 280 7.13 -17.02 2.73
CA ARG A 280 7.41 -18.40 2.29
C ARG A 280 7.60 -19.34 3.47
N ARG A 281 8.43 -18.96 4.44
CA ARG A 281 8.64 -19.74 5.68
C ARG A 281 7.35 -20.03 6.44
N VAL A 282 6.48 -19.03 6.58
CA VAL A 282 5.25 -19.13 7.37
C VAL A 282 4.13 -19.89 6.64
N VAL A 283 3.96 -19.66 5.34
CA VAL A 283 2.86 -20.19 4.55
C VAL A 283 3.20 -21.56 3.94
N GLU A 284 4.44 -21.74 3.48
CA GLU A 284 4.89 -22.95 2.77
C GLU A 284 5.62 -23.94 3.71
N GLY A 285 5.94 -23.53 4.95
CA GLY A 285 6.51 -24.41 5.97
C GLY A 285 7.95 -24.87 5.70
N GLN A 286 8.71 -24.12 4.90
CA GLN A 286 10.14 -24.38 4.59
C GLN A 286 11.10 -23.77 5.63
#